data_AF-A0A919NKF0-F1
#
_entry.id   AF-A0A919NKF0-F1
#
_cell.length_a   1.000
_cell.length_b   1.000
_cell.length_c   1.000
_cell.angle_alpha   90.00
_cell.angle_beta   90.00
_cell.angle_gamma   90.00
#
_symmetry.space_group_name_H-M   'P 1'
#
loop_
_entity.id
_entity.type
_entity.pdbx_description
1 polymer ?
#
loop_
_entity_poly.entity_id
_entity_poly.type
_entity_poly.pdbx_seq_one_letter_code
_entity_poly.pdbx_strand_id
1 'polypeptide(L)'
;MRDAMAAMAGDSHGNSPPLSKDDALEMLALSEVVIRKAGYGRQSMVRSARGAGASWTQIGTALGSSKQAAWESHNRWLEEQGLDL
;
A
#
# COMPACT_ATOMS: atom_id res chain seq x y z
N MET A 1 32.64 1.80 -15.96
CA MET A 1 31.46 1.96 -15.06
C MET A 1 30.13 1.74 -15.78
N ARG A 2 30.00 2.12 -17.06
CA ARG A 2 28.81 1.85 -17.90
C ARG A 2 28.59 0.35 -18.20
N ASP A 3 29.67 -0.40 -18.38
CA ASP A 3 29.59 -1.83 -18.72
C ASP A 3 29.13 -2.73 -17.56
N ALA A 4 29.34 -2.27 -16.31
CA ALA A 4 28.84 -2.98 -15.12
C ALA A 4 27.33 -2.82 -14.92
N MET A 5 26.72 -1.75 -15.45
CA MET A 5 25.26 -1.57 -15.45
C MET A 5 24.58 -2.29 -16.60
N ALA A 6 25.27 -2.54 -17.73
CA ALA A 6 24.74 -3.30 -18.84
C ALA A 6 24.55 -4.79 -18.50
N ALA A 7 25.37 -5.35 -17.59
CA ALA A 7 25.21 -6.72 -17.09
C ALA A 7 23.95 -6.91 -16.21
N MET A 8 23.44 -5.85 -15.58
CA MET A 8 22.20 -5.90 -14.78
C MET A 8 20.94 -5.69 -15.62
N ALA A 9 21.08 -5.24 -16.87
CA ALA A 9 19.96 -5.04 -17.80
C ALA A 9 19.61 -6.32 -18.59
N GLY A 10 20.40 -7.38 -18.43
CA GLY A 10 20.27 -8.61 -19.19
C GLY A 10 20.19 -9.82 -18.27
N ASP A 11 19.17 -9.92 -17.43
CA ASP A 11 18.58 -11.24 -17.18
C ASP A 11 17.16 -11.22 -16.60
N SER A 12 16.31 -12.06 -17.20
CA SER A 12 15.24 -12.82 -16.54
C SER A 12 13.94 -12.11 -16.09
N HIS A 13 13.16 -11.61 -17.06
CA HIS A 13 11.68 -11.54 -16.91
C HIS A 13 10.91 -12.62 -17.69
N GLY A 14 11.60 -13.59 -18.30
CA GLY A 14 10.97 -14.58 -19.17
C GLY A 14 11.35 -16.05 -18.96
N ASN A 15 12.26 -16.39 -18.03
CA ASN A 15 12.77 -17.76 -17.89
C ASN A 15 12.90 -18.26 -16.44
N SER A 16 12.25 -17.62 -15.47
CA SER A 16 12.10 -18.25 -14.15
C SER A 16 11.12 -19.42 -14.28
N PRO A 17 11.46 -20.62 -13.75
CA PRO A 17 10.51 -21.73 -13.74
C PRO A 17 9.21 -21.27 -13.05
N PRO A 18 8.04 -21.77 -13.50
CA PRO A 18 6.78 -21.44 -12.85
C PRO A 18 6.84 -21.80 -11.38
N LEU A 19 6.20 -20.98 -10.53
CA LEU A 19 6.13 -21.21 -9.09
C LEU A 19 5.68 -22.64 -8.81
N SER A 20 6.29 -23.28 -7.80
CA SER A 20 5.75 -24.52 -7.29
C SER A 20 4.35 -24.28 -6.73
N LYS A 21 3.56 -25.34 -6.59
CA LYS A 21 2.22 -25.24 -6.00
C LYS A 21 2.28 -24.57 -4.61
N ASP A 22 3.26 -24.93 -3.80
CA ASP A 22 3.39 -24.42 -2.44
C ASP A 22 3.80 -22.94 -2.45
N ASP A 23 4.75 -22.54 -3.31
CA ASP A 23 5.13 -21.13 -3.47
C ASP A 23 3.98 -20.27 -3.98
N ALA A 24 3.18 -20.79 -4.92
CA ALA A 24 2.02 -20.08 -5.46
C ALA A 24 0.94 -19.87 -4.38
N LEU A 25 0.71 -20.87 -3.52
CA LEU A 25 -0.21 -20.76 -2.39
C LEU A 25 0.32 -19.80 -1.31
N GLU A 26 1.63 -19.79 -1.07
CA GLU A 26 2.26 -18.82 -0.17
C GLU A 26 2.15 -17.39 -0.70
N MET A 27 2.43 -17.16 -1.98
CA MET A 27 2.25 -15.85 -2.61
C MET A 27 0.79 -15.37 -2.52
N LEU A 28 -0.17 -16.26 -2.71
CA LEU A 28 -1.58 -15.94 -2.54
C LEU A 28 -1.88 -15.53 -1.08
N ALA A 29 -1.43 -16.34 -0.11
CA ALA A 29 -1.62 -16.01 1.31
C ALA A 29 -0.97 -14.68 1.72
N LEU A 30 0.22 -14.37 1.18
CA LEU A 30 0.90 -13.10 1.39
C LEU A 30 0.14 -11.92 0.77
N SER A 31 -0.38 -12.08 -0.46
CA SER A 31 -1.20 -11.05 -1.10
C SER A 31 -2.45 -10.73 -0.29
N GLU A 32 -3.11 -11.74 0.31
CA GLU A 32 -4.27 -11.54 1.17
C GLU A 32 -3.95 -10.74 2.44
N VAL A 33 -2.76 -10.91 3.02
CA VAL A 33 -2.32 -10.09 4.17
C VAL A 33 -2.06 -8.65 3.74
N VAL A 34 -1.42 -8.45 2.57
CA VAL A 34 -1.16 -7.12 2.02
C VAL A 34 -2.47 -6.40 1.71
N ILE A 35 -3.42 -7.07 1.04
CA ILE A 35 -4.74 -6.52 0.72
C ILE A 35 -5.48 -6.12 2.00
N ARG A 36 -5.53 -7.01 3.00
CA ARG A 36 -6.17 -6.71 4.29
C ARG A 36 -5.51 -5.54 5.00
N LYS A 37 -4.17 -5.47 5.03
CA LYS A 37 -3.45 -4.34 5.65
C LYS A 37 -3.58 -3.04 4.85
N ALA A 38 -3.67 -3.11 3.52
CA ALA A 38 -3.88 -1.94 2.68
C ALA A 38 -5.31 -1.37 2.86
N GLY A 39 -6.31 -2.23 3.02
CA GLY A 39 -7.70 -1.85 3.29
C GLY A 39 -7.93 -1.31 4.71
N TYR A 40 -7.59 -2.10 5.74
CA TYR A 40 -7.85 -1.73 7.13
C TYR A 40 -6.77 -0.81 7.74
N GLY A 41 -5.51 -0.98 7.34
CA GLY A 41 -4.38 -0.29 7.96
C GLY A 41 -4.24 1.17 7.54
N ARG A 42 -4.69 1.54 6.34
CA ARG A 42 -4.52 2.92 5.82
C ARG A 42 -5.23 3.94 6.71
N GLN A 43 -6.49 3.70 7.10
CA GLN A 43 -7.26 4.64 7.91
C GLN A 43 -6.86 4.62 9.39
N SER A 44 -6.45 3.45 9.92
CA SER A 44 -5.82 3.37 11.24
C SER A 44 -4.52 4.19 11.30
N MET A 45 -3.69 4.15 10.25
CA MET A 45 -2.46 4.94 10.18
C MET A 45 -2.73 6.44 10.03
N VAL A 46 -3.75 6.83 9.23
CA VAL A 46 -4.19 8.23 9.15
C VAL A 46 -4.64 8.73 10.53
N ARG A 47 -5.44 7.95 11.27
CA ARG A 47 -5.87 8.29 12.63
C ARG A 47 -4.69 8.42 13.60
N SER A 48 -3.74 7.49 13.59
CA SER A 48 -2.53 7.57 14.41
C SER A 48 -1.68 8.79 14.07
N ALA A 49 -1.49 9.09 12.79
CA ALA A 49 -0.76 10.29 12.35
C ALA A 49 -1.46 11.58 12.79
N ARG A 50 -2.80 11.63 12.70
CA ARG A 50 -3.60 12.75 13.23
C ARG A 50 -3.46 12.89 14.75
N GLY A 51 -3.50 11.78 15.49
CA GLY A 51 -3.27 11.74 16.95
C GLY A 51 -1.87 12.22 17.36
N ALA A 52 -0.86 11.98 16.51
CA ALA A 52 0.50 12.48 16.69
C ALA A 52 0.69 13.95 16.22
N GLY A 53 -0.37 14.62 15.78
CA GLY A 53 -0.33 16.04 15.38
C GLY A 53 -0.01 16.31 13.92
N ALA A 54 0.11 15.28 13.06
CA ALA A 54 0.37 15.49 11.64
C ALA A 54 -0.79 16.23 10.96
N SER A 55 -0.48 17.27 10.17
CA SER A 55 -1.46 18.03 9.39
C SER A 55 -1.99 17.22 8.20
N TRP A 56 -3.18 17.59 7.70
CA TRP A 56 -3.73 16.99 6.48
C TRP A 56 -2.85 17.20 5.23
N THR A 57 -2.06 18.27 5.21
CA THR A 57 -1.06 18.49 4.15
C THR A 57 0.03 17.42 4.20
N GLN A 58 0.61 17.17 5.38
CA GLN A 58 1.64 16.13 5.57
C GLN A 58 1.10 14.73 5.25
N ILE A 59 -0.14 14.46 5.65
CA ILE A 59 -0.81 13.19 5.35
C ILE A 59 -1.05 13.03 3.84
N GLY A 60 -1.57 14.07 3.16
CA GLY A 60 -1.73 14.05 1.71
C GLY A 60 -0.42 13.77 0.99
N THR A 61 0.66 14.47 1.36
CA THR A 61 2.00 14.23 0.80
C THR A 61 2.46 12.79 1.00
N ALA A 62 2.29 12.22 2.21
CA ALA A 62 2.67 10.84 2.49
C ALA A 62 1.83 9.81 1.70
N LEU A 63 0.58 10.14 1.38
CA LEU A 63 -0.32 9.29 0.60
C LEU A 63 -0.18 9.47 -0.92
N GLY A 64 0.64 10.44 -1.38
CA GLY A 64 0.71 10.82 -2.78
C GLY A 64 -0.59 11.47 -3.29
N SER A 65 -1.33 12.13 -2.41
CA SER A 65 -2.62 12.79 -2.71
C SER A 65 -2.62 14.26 -2.31
N SER A 66 -3.68 14.99 -2.70
CA SER A 66 -3.90 16.34 -2.17
C SER A 66 -4.34 16.31 -0.71
N LYS A 67 -4.17 17.44 0.01
CA LYS A 67 -4.72 17.67 1.35
C LYS A 67 -6.23 17.39 1.39
N GLN A 68 -6.95 17.90 0.39
CA GLN A 68 -8.40 17.76 0.29
C GLN A 68 -8.81 16.31 0.10
N ALA A 69 -8.17 15.59 -0.84
CA ALA A 69 -8.45 14.19 -1.09
C ALA A 69 -8.19 13.30 0.15
N ALA A 70 -7.15 13.61 0.92
CA ALA A 70 -6.86 12.91 2.17
C ALA A 70 -7.94 13.15 3.23
N TRP A 71 -8.41 14.40 3.38
CA TRP A 71 -9.49 14.76 4.31
C TRP A 71 -10.83 14.13 3.92
N GLU A 72 -11.24 14.26 2.65
CA GLU A 72 -12.52 13.70 2.15
C GLU A 72 -12.53 12.17 2.27
N SER A 73 -11.42 11.50 1.95
CA SER A 73 -11.33 10.04 2.07
C SER A 73 -11.35 9.58 3.52
N HIS A 74 -10.85 10.39 4.46
CA HIS A 74 -10.97 10.08 5.89
C HIS A 74 -12.38 10.29 6.41
N ASN A 75 -13.06 11.36 6.01
CA ASN A 75 -14.44 11.63 6.43
C ASN A 75 -15.42 10.60 5.87
N ARG A 76 -15.32 10.24 4.58
CA ARG A 76 -16.12 9.15 4.00
C ARG A 76 -15.95 7.85 4.76
N TRP A 77 -14.71 7.53 5.16
CA TRP A 77 -14.46 6.36 5.99
C TRP A 77 -15.06 6.47 7.39
N LEU A 78 -15.04 7.65 8.04
CA LEU A 78 -15.71 7.85 9.32
C LEU A 78 -17.24 7.69 9.20
N GLU A 79 -17.82 8.15 8.09
CA GLU A 79 -19.23 7.96 7.76
C GLU A 79 -19.55 6.47 7.54
N GLU A 80 -18.73 5.75 6.79
CA GLU A 80 -18.85 4.29 6.58
C GLU A 80 -18.74 3.50 7.89
N GLN A 81 -17.89 3.94 8.83
CA GLN A 81 -17.79 3.35 10.16
C GLN A 81 -18.94 3.74 11.10
N GLY A 82 -19.65 4.83 10.78
CA GLY A 82 -20.81 5.34 11.51
C GLY A 82 -22.15 4.94 10.91
N LEU A 83 -22.15 4.17 9.80
CA LEU A 83 -23.37 3.66 9.19
C LEU A 83 -23.93 2.47 9.99
N ASP A 84 -24.85 2.84 10.87
CA ASP A 84 -26.06 2.15 11.36
C ASP A 84 -26.05 0.61 11.41
N LEU A 85 -25.78 0.09 12.62
CA LEU A 85 -26.55 -1.02 13.22
C LEU A 85 -27.46 -0.46 14.31
#